data_AF-A0A842NFL8-F1
#
_entry.id   AF-A0A842NFL8-F1
#
_cell.length_a   1.000
_cell.length_b   1.000
_cell.length_c   1.000
_cell.angle_alpha   90.00
_cell.angle_beta   90.00
_cell.angle_gamma   90.00
#
_symmetry.space_group_name_H-M   'P 1'
#
loop_
_entity.id
_entity.type
_entity.pdbx_description
1 polymer ?
#
loop_
_entity_poly.entity_id
_entity_poly.type
_entity_poly.pdbx_seq_one_letter_code
_entity_poly.pdbx_strand_id
1 'polypeptide(L)'
;MSIETAIWNLEAMGLVDVILPFIIIFTVLYVGLAKVHLFGKEKRIRTMLALALAAGVIVPHVLQTYPPCWDVVEIINTALPNVVMIGIAIVSFMMVAAIVGFNINSASTFLGWAVIVIFGFVTYTFLTSGGQGCYHGSMQALPISWLEYILPILVFAVIIWFVTRGGGGGGRDGDIY
;
A
#
# COMPACT_ATOMS: atom_id res chain seq x y z
N MET A 1 -24.78 -3.81 35.41
CA MET A 1 -24.52 -3.80 33.95
C MET A 1 -23.12 -4.37 33.78
N SER A 2 -22.96 -5.53 33.15
CA SER A 2 -21.61 -6.11 32.95
C SER A 2 -20.88 -5.36 31.85
N ILE A 3 -19.54 -5.34 31.90
CA ILE A 3 -18.69 -4.72 30.88
C ILE A 3 -18.97 -5.33 29.50
N GLU A 4 -19.29 -6.62 29.45
CA GLU A 4 -19.69 -7.32 28.23
C GLU A 4 -20.94 -6.70 27.60
N THR A 5 -21.98 -6.39 28.38
CA THR A 5 -23.18 -5.71 27.86
C THR A 5 -22.88 -4.30 27.36
N ALA A 6 -21.95 -3.59 28.01
CA ALA A 6 -21.52 -2.28 27.54
C ALA A 6 -20.78 -2.38 26.19
N ILE A 7 -19.84 -3.32 26.05
CA ILE A 7 -19.09 -3.53 24.80
C ILE A 7 -20.03 -3.95 23.67
N TRP A 8 -20.94 -4.90 23.92
CA TRP A 8 -21.94 -5.32 22.94
C TRP A 8 -22.84 -4.18 22.48
N ASN A 9 -23.26 -3.29 23.39
CA ASN A 9 -24.06 -2.12 23.01
C ASN A 9 -23.24 -1.10 22.21
N LEU A 10 -21.96 -0.90 22.53
CA LEU A 10 -21.08 0.00 21.78
C LEU A 10 -20.79 -0.53 20.36
N GLU A 11 -20.61 -1.83 20.22
CA GLU A 11 -20.41 -2.50 18.94
C GLU A 11 -21.70 -2.50 18.11
N ALA A 12 -22.86 -2.77 18.73
CA ALA A 12 -24.16 -2.67 18.08
C ALA A 12 -24.51 -1.24 17.61
N MET A 13 -23.92 -0.22 18.24
CA MET A 13 -24.04 1.18 17.81
C MET A 13 -23.08 1.55 16.66
N GLY A 14 -22.22 0.63 16.21
CA GLY A 14 -21.22 0.87 15.17
C GLY A 14 -20.09 1.80 15.61
N LEU A 15 -19.94 2.07 16.92
CA LEU A 15 -18.99 3.06 17.43
C LEU A 15 -17.54 2.69 17.06
N VAL A 16 -17.20 1.41 17.13
CA VAL A 16 -15.86 0.89 16.81
C VAL A 16 -15.53 1.10 15.34
N ASP A 17 -16.51 0.84 14.46
CA ASP A 17 -16.38 0.99 13.01
C ASP A 17 -16.21 2.46 12.58
N VAL A 18 -16.67 3.42 13.40
CA VAL A 18 -16.43 4.84 13.17
C VAL A 18 -15.10 5.30 13.76
N ILE A 19 -14.83 4.97 15.03
CA ILE A 19 -13.71 5.53 15.79
C ILE A 19 -12.37 5.06 15.23
N LEU A 20 -12.26 3.78 14.87
CA LEU A 20 -11.00 3.18 14.45
C LEU A 20 -10.47 3.82 13.14
N PRO A 21 -11.22 3.86 12.02
CA PRO A 21 -10.76 4.54 10.82
C PRO A 21 -10.63 6.05 11.02
N PHE A 22 -11.47 6.68 11.87
CA PHE A 22 -11.36 8.10 12.19
C PHE A 22 -10.01 8.46 12.81
N ILE A 23 -9.58 7.73 13.85
CA ILE A 23 -8.31 8.00 14.52
C ILE A 23 -7.13 7.84 13.55
N ILE A 24 -7.19 6.83 12.67
CA ILE A 24 -6.14 6.59 11.67
C ILE A 24 -6.06 7.76 10.69
N ILE A 25 -7.18 8.15 10.06
CA ILE A 25 -7.22 9.24 9.09
C ILE A 25 -6.83 10.57 9.74
N PHE A 26 -7.37 10.87 10.92
CA PHE A 26 -7.01 12.06 11.69
C PHE A 26 -5.51 12.13 11.95
N THR A 27 -4.91 11.03 12.40
CA THR A 27 -3.48 10.97 12.73
C THR A 27 -2.61 11.20 11.49
N VAL A 28 -2.92 10.52 10.38
CA VAL A 28 -2.19 10.67 9.12
C VAL A 28 -2.28 12.11 8.61
N LEU A 29 -3.48 12.70 8.58
CA LEU A 29 -3.67 14.08 8.15
C LEU A 29 -2.97 15.08 9.09
N TYR A 30 -3.06 14.88 10.40
CA TYR A 30 -2.40 15.73 11.38
C TYR A 30 -0.88 15.70 11.21
N VAL A 31 -0.29 14.51 11.04
CA VAL A 31 1.15 14.35 10.81
C VAL A 31 1.56 14.93 9.46
N GLY A 32 0.77 14.73 8.41
CA GLY A 32 1.01 15.32 7.09
C GLY A 32 1.02 16.85 7.13
N LEU A 33 -0.01 17.45 7.74
CA LEU A 33 -0.09 18.90 7.96
C LEU A 33 1.06 19.44 8.82
N ALA A 34 1.56 18.65 9.78
CA ALA A 34 2.73 19.01 10.57
C ALA A 34 4.04 18.96 9.75
N LYS A 35 4.18 18.01 8.82
CA LYS A 35 5.36 17.86 7.96
C LYS A 35 5.48 18.95 6.89
N VAL A 36 4.36 19.36 6.30
CA VAL A 36 4.34 20.38 5.22
C VAL A 36 4.61 21.80 5.76
N HIS A 37 4.59 22.00 7.08
CA HIS A 37 4.79 23.31 7.73
C HIS A 37 3.85 24.42 7.23
N LEU A 38 2.71 24.05 6.62
CA LEU A 38 1.78 24.97 5.95
C LEU A 38 1.26 26.08 6.88
N PHE A 39 1.07 25.75 8.16
CA PHE A 39 0.55 26.66 9.19
C PHE A 39 1.59 27.00 10.27
N GLY A 40 2.88 26.92 9.92
CA GLY A 40 3.98 27.26 10.83
C GLY A 40 3.93 26.47 12.14
N LYS A 41 3.96 27.16 13.29
CA LYS A 41 3.95 26.54 14.63
C LYS A 41 2.54 26.35 15.22
N GLU A 42 1.49 26.75 14.50
CA GLU A 42 0.12 26.76 15.03
C GLU A 42 -0.49 25.36 15.13
N LYS A 43 -0.33 24.73 16.30
CA LYS A 43 -0.87 23.40 16.58
C LYS A 43 -2.40 23.35 16.51
N ARG A 44 -3.08 24.41 16.97
CA ARG A 44 -4.55 24.47 17.02
C ARG A 44 -5.17 24.34 15.62
N ILE A 45 -4.65 25.11 14.65
CA ILE A 45 -5.14 25.08 13.26
C ILE A 45 -4.93 23.69 12.65
N ARG A 46 -3.74 23.08 12.82
CA ARG A 46 -3.47 21.72 12.32
C ARG A 46 -4.43 20.68 12.91
N THR A 47 -4.67 20.74 14.22
CA THR A 47 -5.59 19.81 14.88
C THR A 47 -7.03 20.00 14.38
N MET A 48 -7.52 21.23 14.31
CA MET A 48 -8.88 21.51 13.83
C MET A 48 -9.07 21.10 12.36
N LEU A 49 -8.09 21.38 11.50
CA LEU A 49 -8.16 21.02 10.09
C LEU A 49 -8.09 19.50 9.89
N ALA A 50 -7.18 18.81 10.57
CA ALA A 50 -7.11 17.35 10.51
C ALA A 50 -8.42 16.71 11.01
N LEU A 51 -9.02 17.26 12.06
CA LEU A 51 -10.30 16.80 12.60
C LEU A 51 -11.42 17.00 11.57
N ALA A 52 -11.52 18.19 10.97
CA ALA A 52 -12.54 18.51 9.98
C ALA A 52 -12.42 17.63 8.73
N LEU A 53 -11.20 17.42 8.23
CA LEU A 53 -10.94 16.55 7.08
C LEU A 53 -11.23 15.08 7.39
N ALA A 54 -10.81 14.58 8.56
CA ALA A 54 -11.09 13.21 8.97
C ALA A 54 -12.61 12.97 9.14
N ALA A 55 -13.31 13.90 9.78
CA ALA A 55 -14.77 13.85 9.87
C ALA A 55 -15.44 13.90 8.50
N GLY A 56 -14.93 14.75 7.59
CA GLY A 56 -15.43 14.86 6.21
C GLY A 56 -15.27 13.58 5.37
N VAL A 57 -14.35 12.68 5.74
CA VAL A 57 -14.19 11.38 5.08
C VAL A 57 -15.01 10.29 5.78
N ILE A 58 -14.99 10.26 7.11
CA ILE A 58 -15.65 9.18 7.87
C ILE A 58 -17.16 9.32 7.93
N VAL A 59 -17.68 10.54 8.11
CA VAL A 59 -19.14 10.75 8.20
C VAL A 59 -19.87 10.21 6.96
N PRO A 60 -19.47 10.56 5.72
CA PRO A 60 -20.15 10.04 4.54
C PRO A 60 -19.98 8.53 4.34
N HIS A 61 -18.87 7.93 4.80
CA HIS A 61 -18.65 6.48 4.79
C HIS A 61 -19.64 5.75 5.70
N VAL A 62 -19.73 6.18 6.96
CA VAL A 62 -20.60 5.55 7.97
C VAL A 62 -22.07 5.75 7.62
N LEU A 63 -22.44 6.94 7.15
CA LEU A 63 -23.81 7.24 6.75
C LEU A 63 -24.18 6.64 5.39
N GLN A 64 -23.24 6.00 4.68
CA GLN A 64 -23.45 5.47 3.33
C GLN A 64 -24.00 6.53 2.37
N THR A 65 -23.55 7.78 2.55
CA THR A 65 -23.97 8.93 1.72
C THR A 65 -22.98 9.24 0.61
N TYR A 66 -21.85 8.53 0.56
CA TYR A 66 -20.96 8.57 -0.60
C TYR A 66 -21.72 8.12 -1.85
N PRO A 67 -21.50 8.78 -3.00
CA PRO A 67 -21.90 8.23 -4.28
C PRO A 67 -21.34 6.80 -4.40
N PRO A 68 -22.09 5.87 -5.03
CA PRO A 68 -21.61 4.51 -5.23
C PRO A 68 -20.20 4.54 -5.83
N CYS A 69 -19.27 3.74 -5.29
CA CYS A 69 -17.87 3.63 -5.71
C CYS A 69 -16.91 4.79 -5.37
N TRP A 70 -17.39 5.87 -4.74
CA TRP A 70 -16.53 7.02 -4.36
C TRP A 70 -16.17 7.03 -2.87
N ASP A 71 -16.44 5.93 -2.19
CA ASP A 71 -16.14 5.79 -0.78
C ASP A 71 -14.63 5.66 -0.56
N VAL A 72 -14.02 6.74 -0.05
CA VAL A 72 -12.58 6.81 0.17
C VAL A 72 -12.08 5.72 1.12
N VAL A 73 -12.88 5.37 2.15
CA VAL A 73 -12.46 4.38 3.14
C VAL A 73 -12.47 2.99 2.52
N GLU A 74 -13.51 2.67 1.74
CA GLU A 74 -13.58 1.42 1.00
C GLU A 74 -12.43 1.29 -0.01
N ILE A 75 -12.17 2.35 -0.79
CA ILE A 75 -11.06 2.38 -1.75
C ILE A 75 -9.72 2.12 -1.08
N ILE A 76 -9.47 2.76 0.06
CA ILE A 76 -8.24 2.55 0.84
C ILE A 76 -8.17 1.10 1.32
N ASN A 77 -9.26 0.53 1.84
CA ASN A 77 -9.29 -0.84 2.34
C ASN A 77 -9.09 -1.88 1.24
N THR A 78 -9.55 -1.62 0.02
CA THR A 78 -9.33 -2.49 -1.15
C THR A 78 -7.93 -2.30 -1.75
N ALA A 79 -7.41 -1.07 -1.81
CA ALA A 79 -6.11 -0.79 -2.43
C ALA A 79 -4.92 -1.13 -1.52
N LEU A 80 -5.03 -0.90 -0.21
CA LEU A 80 -3.91 -1.03 0.73
C LEU A 80 -3.23 -2.41 0.71
N PRO A 81 -3.96 -3.55 0.78
CA PRO A 81 -3.33 -4.86 0.77
C PRO A 81 -2.43 -5.09 -0.45
N ASN A 82 -2.92 -4.68 -1.63
CA ASN A 82 -2.20 -4.82 -2.89
C ASN A 82 -0.92 -3.96 -2.92
N VAL A 83 -0.98 -2.73 -2.43
CA VAL A 83 0.20 -1.84 -2.33
C VAL A 83 1.21 -2.39 -1.32
N VAL A 84 0.75 -2.89 -0.17
CA VAL A 84 1.61 -3.47 0.87
C VAL A 84 2.33 -4.71 0.37
N MET A 85 1.68 -5.59 -0.40
CA MET A 85 2.32 -6.77 -0.98
C MET A 85 3.52 -6.41 -1.86
N ILE A 86 3.41 -5.35 -2.66
CA ILE A 86 4.53 -4.86 -3.47
C ILE A 86 5.63 -4.28 -2.60
N GLY A 87 5.28 -3.52 -1.57
CA GLY A 87 6.25 -3.00 -0.61
C GLY A 87 7.08 -4.12 0.01
N ILE A 88 6.43 -5.21 0.43
CA ILE A 88 7.10 -6.39 0.97
C ILE A 88 8.01 -7.04 -0.10
N ALA A 89 7.54 -7.16 -1.34
CA ALA A 89 8.34 -7.73 -2.43
C ALA A 89 9.60 -6.90 -2.71
N ILE A 90 9.48 -5.57 -2.76
CA ILE A 90 10.61 -4.65 -2.98
C ILE A 90 11.60 -4.75 -1.84
N VAL A 91 11.14 -4.68 -0.59
CA VAL A 91 12.01 -4.79 0.59
C VAL A 91 12.77 -6.13 0.58
N SER A 92 12.07 -7.23 0.29
CA SER A 92 12.69 -8.56 0.21
C SER A 92 13.74 -8.63 -0.91
N PHE A 93 13.44 -8.07 -2.08
CA PHE A 93 14.38 -7.99 -3.19
C PHE A 93 15.62 -7.14 -2.83
N MET A 94 15.43 -5.98 -2.21
CA MET A 94 16.52 -5.11 -1.77
C MET A 94 17.41 -5.81 -0.73
N MET A 95 16.83 -6.60 0.17
CA MET A 95 17.59 -7.39 1.14
C MET A 95 18.48 -8.44 0.44
N VAL A 96 17.95 -9.18 -0.53
CA VAL A 96 18.74 -10.15 -1.30
C VAL A 96 19.83 -9.44 -2.11
N ALA A 97 19.50 -8.33 -2.79
CA ALA A 97 20.46 -7.57 -3.58
C ALA A 97 21.60 -7.00 -2.72
N ALA A 98 21.30 -6.55 -1.50
CA ALA A 98 22.30 -6.10 -0.53
C ALA A 98 23.24 -7.24 -0.11
N ILE A 99 22.71 -8.44 0.17
CA ILE A 99 23.53 -9.61 0.55
C ILE A 99 24.44 -10.06 -0.60
N VAL A 100 23.97 -10.01 -1.85
CA VAL A 100 24.76 -10.42 -3.03
C VAL A 100 25.82 -9.38 -3.42
N GLY A 101 25.77 -8.16 -2.87
CA GLY A 101 26.77 -7.12 -3.14
C GLY A 101 26.60 -6.47 -4.53
N PHE A 102 25.35 -6.20 -4.93
CA PHE A 102 25.07 -5.46 -6.17
C PHE A 102 25.77 -4.09 -6.18
N ASN A 103 26.58 -3.82 -7.22
CA ASN A 103 27.28 -2.54 -7.36
C ASN A 103 26.37 -1.48 -8.05
N ILE A 104 26.24 -0.33 -7.40
CA ILE A 104 25.14 0.65 -7.60
C ILE A 104 25.31 1.48 -8.88
N ASN A 105 26.50 1.46 -9.50
CA ASN A 105 26.79 2.31 -10.67
C ASN A 105 25.99 1.96 -11.94
N SER A 106 25.57 0.70 -12.11
CA SER A 106 24.62 0.29 -13.18
C SER A 106 23.17 0.23 -12.68
N ALA A 107 22.98 0.34 -11.36
CA ALA A 107 21.67 0.25 -10.71
C ALA A 107 20.88 1.56 -10.79
N SER A 108 21.52 2.71 -11.04
CA SER A 108 20.82 4.01 -11.06
C SER A 108 19.77 4.12 -12.18
N THR A 109 20.08 3.63 -13.38
CA THR A 109 19.14 3.60 -14.52
C THR A 109 18.01 2.58 -14.30
N PHE A 110 18.34 1.42 -13.72
CA PHE A 110 17.36 0.38 -13.39
C PHE A 110 16.39 0.84 -12.29
N LEU A 111 16.89 1.54 -11.26
CA LEU A 111 16.09 2.11 -10.19
C LEU A 111 15.11 3.18 -10.71
N GLY A 112 15.52 4.00 -11.68
CA GLY A 112 14.64 5.00 -12.30
C GLY A 112 13.41 4.37 -12.97
N TRP A 113 13.61 3.32 -13.77
CA TRP A 113 12.50 2.60 -14.40
C TRP A 113 11.63 1.84 -13.39
N ALA A 114 12.25 1.24 -12.36
CA ALA A 114 11.52 0.56 -11.30
C ALA A 114 10.55 1.52 -10.57
N VAL A 115 10.99 2.74 -10.25
CA VAL A 115 10.13 3.75 -9.61
C VAL A 115 8.92 4.11 -10.47
N ILE A 116 9.11 4.29 -11.78
CA ILE A 116 8.00 4.60 -12.71
C ILE A 116 7.01 3.43 -12.78
N VAL A 117 7.50 2.20 -12.86
CA VAL A 117 6.65 1.00 -12.88
C VAL A 117 5.87 0.86 -11.57
N ILE A 118 6.52 1.06 -10.42
CA ILE A 118 5.87 1.01 -9.11
C ILE A 118 4.81 2.11 -9.01
N PHE A 119 5.15 3.34 -9.38
CA PHE A 119 4.20 4.45 -9.34
C PHE A 119 3.00 4.21 -10.26
N GLY A 120 3.24 3.70 -11.47
CA GLY A 120 2.20 3.30 -12.41
C GLY A 120 1.31 2.19 -11.85
N PHE A 121 1.90 1.17 -11.23
CA PHE A 121 1.15 0.09 -10.61
C PHE A 121 0.32 0.57 -9.41
N VAL A 122 0.90 1.37 -8.51
CA VAL A 122 0.19 1.93 -7.35
C VAL A 122 -0.98 2.79 -7.85
N THR A 123 -0.74 3.68 -8.80
CA THR A 123 -1.78 4.50 -9.42
C THR A 123 -2.89 3.63 -10.01
N TYR A 124 -2.52 2.58 -10.73
CA TYR A 124 -3.46 1.61 -11.30
C TYR A 124 -4.29 0.92 -10.22
N THR A 125 -3.69 0.44 -9.13
CA THR A 125 -4.42 -0.20 -8.02
C THR A 125 -5.42 0.72 -7.34
N PHE A 126 -5.07 1.99 -7.13
CA PHE A 126 -6.00 2.97 -6.57
C PHE A 126 -7.15 3.29 -7.54
N LEU A 127 -6.87 3.39 -8.84
CA LEU A 127 -7.89 3.61 -9.88
C LEU A 127 -8.86 2.43 -9.99
N THR A 128 -8.37 1.19 -9.91
CA THR A 128 -9.22 0.00 -10.01
C THR A 128 -9.95 -0.34 -8.71
N SER A 129 -9.43 0.11 -7.56
CA SER A 129 -10.09 -0.03 -6.24
C SER A 129 -11.27 0.92 -6.04
N GLY A 130 -11.35 2.00 -6.85
CA GLY A 130 -12.46 2.96 -6.98
C GLY A 130 -13.80 2.39 -7.46
N GLY A 131 -14.03 1.08 -7.28
CA GLY A 131 -15.25 0.37 -7.65
C GLY A 131 -15.31 -0.07 -9.11
N GLN A 132 -15.25 -1.40 -9.32
CA GLN A 132 -15.56 -2.06 -10.59
C GLN A 132 -17.01 -1.86 -11.04
N GLY A 133 -17.90 -1.38 -10.14
CA GLY A 133 -19.33 -1.18 -10.40
C GLY A 133 -19.73 0.12 -11.10
N CYS A 134 -18.85 1.14 -11.15
CA CYS A 134 -19.20 2.45 -11.71
C CYS A 134 -18.70 2.69 -13.14
N TYR A 135 -17.80 1.85 -13.63
CA TYR A 135 -17.38 1.84 -15.03
C TYR A 135 -18.32 0.96 -15.86
N HIS A 136 -19.55 1.44 -16.13
CA HIS A 136 -20.51 0.74 -17.00
C HIS A 136 -20.12 0.77 -18.50
N GLY A 137 -18.93 1.29 -18.83
CA GLY A 137 -18.42 1.39 -20.19
C GLY A 137 -16.98 0.91 -20.30
N SER A 138 -16.77 -0.25 -20.92
CA SER A 138 -15.53 -0.78 -21.56
C SER A 138 -14.22 -0.86 -20.76
N MET A 139 -14.12 -0.24 -19.59
CA MET A 139 -13.01 -0.42 -18.64
C MET A 139 -13.49 -1.27 -17.46
N GLN A 140 -14.15 -2.39 -17.74
CA GLN A 140 -14.16 -3.47 -16.77
C GLN A 140 -12.69 -3.74 -16.48
N ALA A 141 -12.26 -3.43 -15.25
CA ALA A 141 -10.95 -3.78 -14.76
C ALA A 141 -10.69 -5.21 -15.21
N LEU A 142 -9.61 -5.43 -15.96
CA LEU A 142 -9.19 -6.79 -16.28
C LEU A 142 -9.24 -7.58 -14.97
N PRO A 143 -9.64 -8.86 -14.97
CA PRO A 143 -9.54 -9.69 -13.79
C PRO A 143 -8.04 -9.84 -13.45
N ILE A 144 -7.52 -8.88 -12.69
CA ILE A 144 -6.13 -8.83 -12.18
C ILE A 144 -5.94 -9.92 -11.11
N SER A 145 -7.01 -10.65 -10.76
CA SER A 145 -7.02 -11.72 -9.78
C SER A 145 -5.94 -12.77 -9.99
N TRP A 146 -5.49 -13.05 -11.23
CA TRP A 146 -4.35 -13.95 -11.42
C TRP A 146 -2.99 -13.24 -11.35
N LEU A 147 -2.92 -11.95 -11.72
CA LEU A 147 -1.69 -11.17 -11.71
C LEU A 147 -1.22 -10.89 -10.27
N GLU A 148 -2.15 -10.73 -9.33
CA GLU A 148 -1.86 -10.58 -7.89
C GLU A 148 -1.09 -11.78 -7.31
N TYR A 149 -1.35 -13.00 -7.83
CA TYR A 149 -0.62 -14.21 -7.42
C TYR A 149 0.64 -14.46 -8.25
N ILE A 150 0.58 -14.17 -9.56
CA ILE A 150 1.72 -14.40 -10.45
C ILE A 150 2.87 -13.44 -10.13
N LEU A 151 2.60 -12.20 -9.75
CA LEU A 151 3.65 -11.21 -9.47
C LEU A 151 4.60 -11.68 -8.34
N PRO A 152 4.14 -12.07 -7.14
CA PRO A 152 5.03 -12.57 -6.10
C PRO A 152 5.72 -13.88 -6.51
N ILE A 153 5.05 -14.78 -7.23
CA ILE A 153 5.65 -16.02 -7.75
C ILE A 153 6.78 -15.71 -8.74
N LEU A 154 6.57 -14.74 -9.64
CA LEU A 154 7.55 -14.33 -10.64
C LEU A 154 8.76 -13.67 -9.98
N VAL A 155 8.54 -12.80 -8.99
CA VAL A 155 9.61 -12.24 -8.16
C VAL A 155 10.40 -13.37 -7.48
N PHE A 156 9.71 -14.36 -6.91
CA PHE A 156 10.34 -15.51 -6.27
C PHE A 156 11.13 -16.37 -7.26
N ALA A 157 10.61 -16.60 -8.45
CA ALA A 157 11.27 -17.36 -9.52
C ALA A 157 12.53 -16.64 -10.03
N VAL A 158 12.48 -15.32 -10.18
CA VAL A 158 13.66 -14.50 -10.54
C VAL A 158 14.71 -14.57 -9.43
N ILE A 159 14.31 -14.50 -8.16
CA ILE A 159 15.23 -14.66 -7.02
C ILE A 159 15.88 -16.04 -7.04
N ILE A 160 15.11 -17.13 -7.17
CA ILE A 160 15.66 -18.51 -7.21
C ILE A 160 16.59 -18.68 -8.40
N TRP A 161 16.17 -18.27 -9.60
CA TRP A 161 16.98 -18.37 -10.81
C TRP A 161 18.31 -17.63 -10.66
N PHE A 162 18.29 -16.46 -10.02
CA PHE A 162 19.49 -15.68 -9.76
C PHE A 162 20.40 -16.35 -8.71
N VAL A 163 19.84 -16.85 -7.60
CA VAL A 163 20.58 -17.59 -6.56
C VAL A 163 21.21 -18.87 -7.12
N THR A 164 20.47 -19.64 -7.92
CA THR A 164 20.98 -20.89 -8.50
C THR A 164 22.04 -20.67 -9.57
N ARG A 165 22.04 -19.53 -10.26
CA ARG A 165 23.07 -19.21 -11.27
C ARG A 165 24.41 -18.79 -10.65
N GLY A 166 24.41 -18.28 -9.41
CA GLY A 166 25.61 -17.87 -8.68
C GLY A 166 26.46 -19.01 -8.10
N GLY A 167 26.00 -20.27 -8.15
CA GLY A 167 26.68 -21.42 -7.54
C GLY A 167 27.53 -22.29 -8.47
N GLY A 168 27.66 -21.94 -9.76
CA GLY A 168 28.31 -22.79 -10.76
C GLY A 168 29.54 -22.15 -11.39
N GLY A 169 30.65 -22.04 -10.66
CA GLY A 169 31.88 -21.46 -11.20
C GLY A 169 33.08 -21.63 -10.27
N GLY A 170 33.52 -22.86 -10.04
CA GLY A 170 34.71 -23.13 -9.23
C GLY A 170 35.14 -24.58 -9.32
N GLY A 171 35.59 -25.00 -10.50
CA GLY A 171 36.05 -26.37 -10.69
C GLY A 171 36.57 -26.65 -12.08
N ARG A 172 37.67 -25.98 -12.44
CA ARG A 172 38.64 -26.40 -13.48
C ARG A 172 39.77 -25.38 -13.54
N ASP A 173 40.92 -25.80 -13.03
CA ASP A 173 42.26 -25.58 -13.61
C ASP A 173 43.28 -25.84 -12.50
N GLY A 174 43.49 -27.13 -12.27
CA GLY A 174 44.58 -27.67 -11.46
C GLY A 174 45.52 -28.48 -12.35
N ASP A 175 45.94 -27.89 -13.48
CA ASP A 175 46.95 -28.45 -14.37
C ASP A 175 48.29 -27.77 -14.09
N ILE A 176 48.97 -28.24 -13.05
CA ILE A 176 50.42 -28.10 -12.91
C ILE A 176 50.91 -29.42 -12.32
N TYR A 177 51.39 -30.32 -13.17
CA TYR A 177 52.69 -31.01 -13.13
C TYR A 177 52.85 -31.89 -14.37
#